data_AF-A0A7S2HMW2-F1
#
_entry.id   AF-A0A7S2HMW2-F1
#
_cell.length_a   1.000
_cell.length_b   1.000
_cell.length_c   1.000
_cell.angle_alpha   90.00
_cell.angle_beta   90.00
_cell.angle_gamma   90.00
#
_symmetry.space_group_name_H-M   'P 1'
#
loop_
_entity.id
_entity.type
_entity.pdbx_description
1 polymer ?
#
loop_
_entity_poly.entity_id
_entity_poly.type
_entity_poly.pdbx_seq_one_letter_code
_entity_poly.pdbx_strand_id
1 'polypeptide(L)'
;PAQAPTAGRPNGPGLGSLVPRAAMPLRTRGGRVVATGGGRDTEVRLACVNWYGSHLRQAVPNGLDVQPIGRYSANIAAMGFNCVRLPFSLDTVFDGSIPDPNKTLAANPELQGKSALEVFDAAVAALTSVGLMVILNSHASAAGWCCSDSDGEGLWYTKRYPESKFIEAVGKMAARYHDNRLVVGFDLRNEIRRSELGTPTWGDGNPNTDWGAAAVRAAESVLAASPDVLIIISGLNYGVFLCDVLRRPVHVEVPALVGRTVYTVHEYPWYSSNRSAFRRVAGDMLNIYLIAL
;
A
#
# COMPACT_ATOMS: atom_id res chain seq x y z
N PRO A 1 22.06 -36.49 27.76
CA PRO A 1 22.31 -35.03 27.72
C PRO A 1 22.53 -34.56 26.28
N ALA A 2 21.45 -34.19 25.59
CA ALA A 2 21.51 -33.66 24.23
C ALA A 2 21.87 -32.16 24.30
N GLN A 3 22.87 -31.77 23.52
CA GLN A 3 23.44 -30.43 23.46
C GLN A 3 22.38 -29.38 23.08
N ALA A 4 22.41 -28.25 23.81
CA ALA A 4 21.63 -27.06 23.48
C ALA A 4 22.05 -26.51 22.10
N PRO A 5 21.11 -25.98 21.30
CA PRO A 5 21.44 -25.41 20.01
C PRO A 5 22.28 -24.13 20.21
N THR A 6 23.45 -24.10 19.58
CA THR A 6 24.34 -22.95 19.52
C THR A 6 23.66 -21.78 18.83
N ALA A 7 23.64 -20.62 19.50
CA ALA A 7 23.20 -19.35 18.93
C ALA A 7 23.99 -19.05 17.64
N GLY A 8 23.27 -18.94 16.52
CA GLY A 8 23.83 -18.52 15.25
C GLY A 8 24.39 -17.09 15.33
N ARG A 9 25.50 -16.86 14.63
CA ARG A 9 26.16 -15.56 14.47
C ARG A 9 25.18 -14.48 13.99
N PRO A 10 25.37 -13.19 14.36
CA PRO A 10 24.54 -12.12 13.85
C PRO A 10 24.75 -11.99 12.34
N ASN A 11 23.71 -12.30 11.57
CA ASN A 11 23.64 -11.96 10.16
C ASN A 11 23.74 -10.43 10.00
N GLY A 12 24.29 -9.95 8.88
CA GLY A 12 24.35 -8.52 8.54
C GLY A 12 22.98 -7.81 8.64
N PRO A 13 22.91 -6.47 8.46
CA PRO A 13 21.70 -5.68 8.77
C PRO A 13 20.47 -6.37 8.20
N GLY A 14 19.64 -6.90 9.11
CA GLY A 14 18.56 -7.82 8.77
C GLY A 14 17.63 -7.19 7.74
N LEU A 15 17.29 -7.95 6.70
CA LEU A 15 16.18 -7.62 5.82
C LEU A 15 14.96 -7.36 6.72
N GLY A 16 14.47 -6.11 6.78
CA GLY A 16 13.21 -5.79 7.45
C GLY A 16 13.26 -5.41 8.94
N SER A 17 14.35 -4.85 9.47
CA SER A 17 14.30 -4.30 10.83
C SER A 17 13.28 -3.16 10.96
N LEU A 18 12.58 -3.09 12.09
CA LEU A 18 11.67 -1.99 12.42
C LEU A 18 12.40 -0.65 12.37
N VAL A 19 11.74 0.36 11.79
CA VAL A 19 12.29 1.71 11.67
C VAL A 19 11.77 2.57 12.84
N PRO A 20 12.64 3.21 13.64
CA PRO A 20 12.19 4.04 14.74
C PRO A 20 11.29 5.19 14.27
N ARG A 21 10.23 5.49 15.04
CA ARG A 21 9.33 6.62 14.75
C ARG A 21 10.06 7.96 14.61
N ALA A 22 11.14 8.16 15.38
CA ALA A 22 11.96 9.37 15.33
C ALA A 22 12.72 9.54 14.00
N ALA A 23 12.92 8.45 13.24
CA ALA A 23 13.60 8.46 11.95
C ALA A 23 12.69 8.86 10.77
N MET A 24 11.38 9.00 11.00
CA MET A 24 10.43 9.47 9.99
C MET A 24 10.65 10.96 9.64
N PRO A 25 10.23 11.44 8.46
CA PRO A 25 9.51 10.73 7.40
C PRO A 25 10.43 9.83 6.55
N LEU A 26 9.79 9.00 5.73
CA LEU A 26 10.47 8.33 4.63
C LEU A 26 10.47 9.23 3.40
N ARG A 27 11.58 9.22 2.66
CA ARG A 27 11.77 9.91 1.38
C ARG A 27 12.45 8.98 0.40
N THR A 28 12.46 9.36 -0.87
CA THR A 28 13.25 8.68 -1.89
C THR A 28 14.48 9.49 -2.27
N ARG A 29 15.60 8.79 -2.51
CA ARG A 29 16.89 9.35 -2.92
C ARG A 29 17.54 8.41 -3.93
N GLY A 30 17.51 8.78 -5.20
CA GLY A 30 17.80 7.83 -6.28
C GLY A 30 16.76 6.70 -6.29
N GLY A 31 17.22 5.46 -6.46
CA GLY A 31 16.38 4.24 -6.38
C GLY A 31 16.22 3.65 -4.97
N ARG A 32 16.46 4.44 -3.91
CA ARG A 32 16.35 3.99 -2.51
C ARG A 32 15.32 4.78 -1.72
N VAL A 33 14.66 4.08 -0.81
CA VAL A 33 13.90 4.69 0.29
C VAL A 33 14.85 4.98 1.46
N VAL A 34 14.76 6.17 2.02
CA VAL A 34 15.57 6.60 3.16
C VAL A 34 14.68 7.19 4.24
N ALA A 35 14.99 6.90 5.49
CA ALA A 35 14.49 7.62 6.66
C ALA A 35 15.32 8.89 6.84
N THR A 36 14.69 10.06 6.86
CA THR A 36 15.38 11.36 6.91
C THR A 36 15.28 12.06 8.27
N GLY A 37 14.52 11.49 9.20
CA GLY A 37 14.46 11.96 10.58
C GLY A 37 15.74 11.62 11.36
N GLY A 38 16.00 12.36 12.43
CA GLY A 38 17.14 12.08 13.33
C GLY A 38 18.51 12.61 12.85
N GLY A 39 18.54 13.47 11.83
CA GLY A 39 19.73 14.25 11.45
C GLY A 39 20.67 13.57 10.44
N ARG A 40 20.38 12.33 10.01
CA ARG A 40 21.10 11.66 8.91
C ARG A 40 20.19 10.70 8.15
N ASP A 41 20.26 10.77 6.82
CA ASP A 41 19.59 9.82 5.93
C ASP A 41 20.09 8.38 6.17
N THR A 42 19.14 7.49 6.47
CA THR A 42 19.39 6.05 6.68
C THR A 42 18.58 5.25 5.67
N GLU A 43 19.22 4.38 4.89
CA GLU A 43 18.51 3.52 3.93
C GLU A 43 17.52 2.60 4.65
N VAL A 44 16.30 2.52 4.12
CA VAL A 44 15.24 1.64 4.61
C VAL A 44 14.87 0.67 3.50
N ARG A 45 15.00 -0.62 3.78
CA ARG A 45 14.44 -1.68 2.93
C ARG A 45 13.04 -2.02 3.42
N LEU A 46 12.06 -1.85 2.56
CA LEU A 46 10.67 -2.22 2.84
C LEU A 46 10.52 -3.74 2.71
N ALA A 47 10.42 -4.42 3.86
CA ALA A 47 10.06 -5.83 3.93
C ALA A 47 8.63 -5.90 4.46
N CYS A 48 7.66 -5.86 3.55
CA CYS A 48 6.25 -5.84 3.93
C CYS A 48 5.52 -7.14 3.62
N VAL A 49 4.41 -7.32 4.32
CA VAL A 49 3.34 -8.27 3.97
C VAL A 49 2.07 -7.53 3.56
N ASN A 50 1.19 -8.19 2.82
CA ASN A 50 -0.19 -7.71 2.63
C ASN A 50 -1.09 -8.31 3.71
N TRP A 51 -1.84 -7.48 4.44
CA TRP A 51 -2.92 -7.96 5.32
C TRP A 51 -4.27 -7.59 4.72
N TYR A 52 -4.76 -8.45 3.85
CA TYR A 52 -5.97 -8.21 3.08
C TYR A 52 -7.25 -8.53 3.87
N GLY A 53 -8.38 -8.02 3.41
CA GLY A 53 -9.69 -8.26 4.01
C GLY A 53 -10.58 -7.02 4.05
N SER A 54 -10.05 -5.87 4.47
CA SER A 54 -10.87 -4.66 4.65
C SER A 54 -11.47 -4.11 3.35
N HIS A 55 -10.84 -4.40 2.21
CA HIS A 55 -11.39 -4.07 0.89
C HIS A 55 -12.46 -5.06 0.39
N LEU A 56 -12.65 -6.19 1.07
CA LEU A 56 -13.64 -7.21 0.73
C LEU A 56 -14.98 -6.91 1.40
N ARG A 57 -16.03 -7.66 1.04
CA ARG A 57 -17.40 -7.43 1.53
C ARG A 57 -17.57 -7.55 3.04
N GLN A 58 -16.73 -8.35 3.70
CA GLN A 58 -16.70 -8.45 5.16
C GLN A 58 -16.09 -7.21 5.85
N ALA A 59 -15.42 -6.35 5.08
CA ALA A 59 -14.95 -5.02 5.48
C ALA A 59 -14.02 -4.97 6.71
N VAL A 60 -13.35 -6.08 7.05
CA VAL A 60 -12.34 -6.17 8.11
C VAL A 60 -11.09 -6.90 7.61
N PRO A 61 -9.90 -6.66 8.19
CA PRO A 61 -8.74 -7.51 7.92
C PRO A 61 -9.10 -8.98 8.25
N ASN A 62 -8.71 -9.90 7.38
CA ASN A 62 -9.07 -11.30 7.58
C ASN A 62 -8.42 -11.88 8.83
N GLY A 63 -9.15 -12.78 9.49
CA GLY A 63 -8.68 -13.54 10.65
C GLY A 63 -9.05 -12.94 12.02
N LEU A 64 -9.73 -11.79 12.06
CA LEU A 64 -10.19 -11.20 13.34
C LEU A 64 -11.35 -11.97 14.01
N ASP A 65 -11.91 -12.94 13.31
CA ASP A 65 -12.78 -13.97 13.85
C ASP A 65 -12.01 -15.07 14.59
N VAL A 66 -10.72 -15.26 14.26
CA VAL A 66 -9.89 -16.37 14.76
C VAL A 66 -8.89 -15.95 15.84
N GLN A 67 -8.29 -14.77 15.75
CA GLN A 67 -7.29 -14.29 16.73
C GLN A 67 -7.47 -12.81 17.06
N PRO A 68 -7.03 -12.38 18.28
CA PRO A 68 -6.94 -10.98 18.62
C PRO A 68 -6.05 -10.20 17.66
N ILE A 69 -6.44 -8.99 17.30
CA ILE A 69 -5.79 -8.12 16.32
C ILE A 69 -4.31 -7.90 16.65
N GLY A 70 -3.98 -7.72 17.93
CA GLY A 70 -2.60 -7.53 18.40
C GLY A 70 -1.70 -8.75 18.20
N ARG A 71 -2.27 -9.96 18.11
CA ARG A 71 -1.47 -11.17 17.84
C ARG A 71 -0.95 -11.19 16.41
N TYR A 72 -1.75 -10.74 15.45
CA TYR A 72 -1.31 -10.65 14.05
C TYR A 72 -0.18 -9.63 13.90
N SER A 73 -0.33 -8.42 14.48
CA SER A 73 0.72 -7.40 14.39
C SER A 73 2.02 -7.84 15.08
N ALA A 74 1.93 -8.42 16.28
CA ALA A 74 3.09 -8.98 16.97
C ALA A 74 3.78 -10.09 16.18
N ASN A 75 3.02 -11.01 15.58
CA ASN A 75 3.57 -12.10 14.77
C ASN A 75 4.25 -11.56 13.50
N ILE A 76 3.67 -10.58 12.81
CA ILE A 76 4.28 -9.96 11.61
C ILE A 76 5.63 -9.34 11.98
N ALA A 77 5.70 -8.59 13.07
CA ALA A 77 6.95 -8.01 13.56
C ALA A 77 7.96 -9.10 13.96
N ALA A 78 7.52 -10.15 14.66
CA ALA A 78 8.36 -11.27 15.08
C ALA A 78 8.92 -12.10 13.91
N MET A 79 8.21 -12.14 12.78
CA MET A 79 8.70 -12.76 11.53
C MET A 79 9.78 -11.92 10.83
N GLY A 80 10.07 -10.71 11.31
CA GLY A 80 11.10 -9.82 10.77
C GLY A 80 10.62 -8.90 9.65
N PHE A 81 9.31 -8.71 9.48
CA PHE A 81 8.77 -7.68 8.60
C PHE A 81 8.79 -6.31 9.28
N ASN A 82 8.97 -5.24 8.52
CA ASN A 82 8.90 -3.86 9.03
C ASN A 82 7.72 -3.05 8.51
N CYS A 83 6.91 -3.61 7.61
CA CYS A 83 5.74 -2.91 7.10
C CYS A 83 4.59 -3.85 6.76
N VAL A 84 3.40 -3.26 6.67
CA VAL A 84 2.19 -3.91 6.15
C VAL A 84 1.57 -3.02 5.09
N ARG A 85 1.34 -3.60 3.91
CA ARG A 85 0.43 -3.03 2.92
C ARG A 85 -0.99 -3.42 3.32
N LEU A 86 -1.81 -2.43 3.64
CA LEU A 86 -3.15 -2.58 4.22
C LEU A 86 -4.21 -2.11 3.21
N PRO A 87 -4.84 -3.05 2.48
CA PRO A 87 -5.84 -2.75 1.47
C PRO A 87 -7.18 -2.27 2.05
N PHE A 88 -7.77 -1.23 1.47
CA PHE A 88 -9.14 -0.78 1.73
C PHE A 88 -9.91 -0.59 0.42
N SER A 89 -11.25 -0.55 0.48
CA SER A 89 -12.09 -0.15 -0.64
C SER A 89 -12.72 1.23 -0.40
N LEU A 90 -13.25 1.86 -1.45
CA LEU A 90 -13.98 3.13 -1.28
C LEU A 90 -15.25 2.90 -0.44
N ASP A 91 -15.88 1.73 -0.52
CA ASP A 91 -16.97 1.32 0.37
C ASP A 91 -16.55 1.37 1.86
N THR A 92 -15.33 0.92 2.21
CA THR A 92 -14.79 1.05 3.58
C THR A 92 -14.80 2.50 4.06
N VAL A 93 -14.58 3.46 3.16
CA VAL A 93 -14.47 4.90 3.47
C VAL A 93 -15.84 5.59 3.50
N PHE A 94 -16.76 5.18 2.62
CA PHE A 94 -18.00 5.94 2.37
C PHE A 94 -19.28 5.27 2.88
N ASP A 95 -19.35 3.94 2.99
CA ASP A 95 -20.62 3.25 3.21
C ASP A 95 -20.99 3.17 4.71
N GLY A 96 -20.03 3.40 5.62
CA GLY A 96 -20.27 3.36 7.07
C GLY A 96 -20.76 2.01 7.59
N SER A 97 -20.51 0.93 6.84
CA SER A 97 -21.01 -0.41 7.15
C SER A 97 -20.48 -0.91 8.49
N ILE A 98 -21.30 -1.65 9.21
CA ILE A 98 -20.91 -2.35 10.44
C ILE A 98 -20.71 -3.83 10.08
N PRO A 99 -19.48 -4.38 10.21
CA PRO A 99 -19.22 -5.79 9.93
C PRO A 99 -20.05 -6.72 10.80
N ASP A 100 -20.45 -7.88 10.25
CA ASP A 100 -21.17 -8.93 10.99
C ASP A 100 -20.23 -9.55 12.03
N PRO A 101 -20.42 -9.28 13.35
CA PRO A 101 -19.45 -9.64 14.37
C PRO A 101 -19.27 -11.15 14.50
N ASN A 102 -20.32 -11.94 14.25
CA ASN A 102 -20.28 -13.40 14.36
C ASN A 102 -19.41 -14.04 13.27
N LYS A 103 -19.24 -13.36 12.14
CA LYS A 103 -18.43 -13.85 11.02
C LYS A 103 -17.02 -13.28 10.98
N THR A 104 -16.80 -12.16 11.65
CA THR A 104 -15.62 -11.33 11.39
C THR A 104 -14.84 -10.91 12.63
N LEU A 105 -15.46 -10.91 13.82
CA LEU A 105 -14.89 -10.29 15.03
C LEU A 105 -15.08 -11.16 16.29
N ALA A 106 -15.31 -12.46 16.13
CA ALA A 106 -15.52 -13.38 17.26
C ALA A 106 -14.34 -13.37 18.27
N ALA A 107 -13.10 -13.15 17.80
CA ALA A 107 -11.91 -13.06 18.66
C ALA A 107 -11.57 -11.62 19.11
N ASN A 108 -12.36 -10.63 18.71
CA ASN A 108 -12.15 -9.20 19.01
C ASN A 108 -13.47 -8.53 19.46
N PRO A 109 -14.05 -8.93 20.61
CA PRO A 109 -15.34 -8.45 21.08
C PRO A 109 -15.39 -6.93 21.27
N GLU A 110 -14.26 -6.28 21.58
CA GLU A 110 -14.12 -4.83 21.72
C GLU A 110 -14.31 -4.06 20.40
N LEU A 111 -14.23 -4.75 19.26
CA LEU A 111 -14.44 -4.16 17.94
C LEU A 111 -15.88 -4.37 17.43
N GLN A 112 -16.69 -5.16 18.11
CA GLN A 112 -18.07 -5.41 17.68
C GLN A 112 -18.91 -4.13 17.76
N GLY A 113 -19.73 -3.90 16.74
CA GLY A 113 -20.55 -2.69 16.61
C GLY A 113 -19.80 -1.46 16.08
N LYS A 114 -18.48 -1.54 15.87
CA LYS A 114 -17.72 -0.50 15.16
C LYS A 114 -18.00 -0.55 13.66
N SER A 115 -17.95 0.60 13.02
CA SER A 115 -17.94 0.69 11.56
C SER A 115 -16.67 0.04 10.97
N ALA A 116 -16.73 -0.34 9.70
CA ALA A 116 -15.60 -0.91 8.97
C ALA A 116 -14.36 0.00 9.03
N LEU A 117 -14.56 1.32 8.94
CA LEU A 117 -13.46 2.30 9.04
C LEU A 117 -12.86 2.35 10.46
N GLU A 118 -13.67 2.23 11.50
CA GLU A 118 -13.17 2.15 12.88
C GLU A 118 -12.44 0.83 13.18
N VAL A 119 -12.86 -0.28 12.56
CA VAL A 119 -12.09 -1.54 12.61
C VAL A 119 -10.77 -1.39 11.86
N PHE A 120 -10.77 -0.69 10.73
CA PHE A 120 -9.55 -0.36 10.00
C PHE A 120 -8.60 0.52 10.84
N ASP A 121 -9.12 1.51 11.58
CA ASP A 121 -8.33 2.30 12.54
C ASP A 121 -7.68 1.44 13.60
N ALA A 122 -8.42 0.47 14.15
CA ALA A 122 -7.89 -0.47 15.13
C ALA A 122 -6.74 -1.31 14.54
N ALA A 123 -6.85 -1.72 13.27
CA ALA A 123 -5.78 -2.43 12.58
C ALA A 123 -4.54 -1.57 12.38
N VAL A 124 -4.70 -0.33 11.93
CA VAL A 124 -3.59 0.63 11.82
C VAL A 124 -2.93 0.84 13.19
N ALA A 125 -3.70 1.06 14.24
CA ALA A 125 -3.18 1.25 15.60
C ALA A 125 -2.46 0.00 16.13
N ALA A 126 -2.99 -1.19 15.90
CA ALA A 126 -2.37 -2.45 16.32
C ALA A 126 -1.04 -2.72 15.60
N LEU A 127 -0.94 -2.36 14.32
CA LEU A 127 0.30 -2.45 13.54
C LEU A 127 1.34 -1.44 14.03
N THR A 128 0.95 -0.17 14.18
CA THR A 128 1.92 0.86 14.55
C THR A 128 2.33 0.81 16.02
N SER A 129 1.52 0.23 16.92
CA SER A 129 1.88 0.04 18.33
C SER A 129 3.08 -0.90 18.52
N VAL A 130 3.25 -1.88 17.63
CA VAL A 130 4.42 -2.78 17.60
C VAL A 130 5.55 -2.27 16.70
N GLY A 131 5.43 -1.04 16.18
CA GLY A 131 6.46 -0.39 15.38
C GLY A 131 6.45 -0.72 13.89
N LEU A 132 5.45 -1.47 13.39
CA LEU A 132 5.31 -1.72 11.95
C LEU A 132 4.89 -0.44 11.24
N MET A 133 5.51 -0.18 10.09
CA MET A 133 5.04 0.85 9.18
C MET A 133 3.80 0.34 8.42
N VAL A 134 2.94 1.25 8.00
CA VAL A 134 1.71 0.95 7.27
C VAL A 134 1.74 1.69 5.93
N ILE A 135 1.48 0.95 4.87
CA ILE A 135 1.22 1.47 3.53
C ILE A 135 -0.26 1.26 3.26
N LEU A 136 -1.01 2.36 3.14
CA LEU A 136 -2.44 2.29 2.84
C LEU A 136 -2.62 2.07 1.35
N ASN A 137 -3.46 1.12 0.98
CA ASN A 137 -3.67 0.77 -0.41
C ASN A 137 -5.14 0.88 -0.80
N SER A 138 -5.46 1.80 -1.72
CA SER A 138 -6.79 1.84 -2.35
C SER A 138 -6.89 0.67 -3.33
N HIS A 139 -7.54 -0.40 -2.89
CA HIS A 139 -7.48 -1.69 -3.56
C HIS A 139 -8.59 -1.90 -4.58
N ALA A 140 -9.80 -1.48 -4.21
CA ALA A 140 -11.00 -1.60 -5.02
C ALA A 140 -11.92 -0.41 -4.76
N SER A 141 -12.83 -0.13 -5.67
CA SER A 141 -13.86 0.89 -5.44
C SER A 141 -14.99 0.28 -4.62
N ALA A 142 -15.66 -0.73 -5.18
CA ALA A 142 -16.64 -1.50 -4.45
C ALA A 142 -15.97 -2.59 -3.60
N ALA A 143 -16.55 -2.92 -2.45
CA ALA A 143 -16.07 -4.00 -1.62
C ALA A 143 -16.24 -5.35 -2.32
N GLY A 144 -15.14 -6.07 -2.54
CA GLY A 144 -15.18 -7.32 -3.30
C GLY A 144 -13.82 -7.85 -3.71
N TRP A 145 -13.81 -9.08 -4.18
CA TRP A 145 -12.62 -9.72 -4.73
C TRP A 145 -12.28 -9.13 -6.10
N CYS A 146 -10.99 -8.89 -6.29
CA CYS A 146 -10.37 -8.57 -7.58
C CYS A 146 -9.25 -9.62 -7.81
N CYS A 147 -8.60 -9.74 -8.96
CA CYS A 147 -8.56 -8.79 -10.06
C CYS A 147 -8.75 -9.52 -11.39
N SER A 148 -9.85 -9.24 -12.08
CA SER A 148 -10.13 -9.71 -13.44
C SER A 148 -10.54 -8.53 -14.34
N ASP A 149 -10.63 -8.77 -15.65
CA ASP A 149 -11.17 -7.80 -16.61
C ASP A 149 -12.69 -7.55 -16.45
N SER A 150 -13.36 -8.35 -15.62
CA SER A 150 -14.82 -8.42 -15.52
C SER A 150 -15.36 -8.22 -14.10
N ASP A 151 -14.54 -7.79 -13.15
CA ASP A 151 -14.92 -7.58 -11.75
C ASP A 151 -15.54 -6.19 -11.49
N GLY A 152 -15.63 -5.35 -12.52
CA GLY A 152 -16.15 -3.98 -12.43
C GLY A 152 -15.11 -2.96 -11.92
N GLU A 153 -13.86 -3.38 -11.75
CA GLU A 153 -12.71 -2.55 -11.38
C GLU A 153 -11.70 -2.46 -12.56
N GLY A 154 -10.55 -1.84 -12.33
CA GLY A 154 -9.42 -1.83 -13.28
C GLY A 154 -8.87 -0.44 -13.56
N LEU A 155 -9.74 0.56 -13.72
CA LEU A 155 -9.36 1.97 -13.68
C LEU A 155 -9.49 2.52 -12.24
N TRP A 156 -9.14 3.78 -12.03
CA TRP A 156 -9.30 4.49 -10.76
C TRP A 156 -10.74 5.02 -10.53
N TYR A 157 -11.66 4.70 -11.44
CA TYR A 157 -13.08 5.00 -11.37
C TYR A 157 -13.89 3.83 -11.90
N THR A 158 -15.17 3.78 -11.51
CA THR A 158 -16.15 2.80 -11.95
C THR A 158 -17.48 3.49 -12.30
N LYS A 159 -18.47 2.74 -12.78
CA LYS A 159 -19.84 3.26 -12.96
C LYS A 159 -20.47 3.78 -11.66
N ARG A 160 -20.09 3.21 -10.51
CA ARG A 160 -20.58 3.61 -9.17
C ARG A 160 -19.74 4.73 -8.56
N TYR A 161 -18.41 4.67 -8.71
CA TYR A 161 -17.48 5.62 -8.10
C TYR A 161 -16.76 6.44 -9.17
N PRO A 162 -17.11 7.72 -9.35
CA PRO A 162 -16.34 8.60 -10.23
C PRO A 162 -14.95 8.87 -9.65
N GLU A 163 -14.02 9.34 -10.49
CA GLU A 163 -12.66 9.72 -10.07
C GLU A 163 -12.66 10.66 -8.86
N SER A 164 -13.60 11.59 -8.78
CA SER A 164 -13.70 12.52 -7.64
C SER A 164 -13.84 11.80 -6.30
N LYS A 165 -14.54 10.66 -6.24
CA LYS A 165 -14.67 9.85 -5.02
C LYS A 165 -13.40 9.07 -4.71
N PHE A 166 -12.67 8.63 -5.72
CA PHE A 166 -11.36 8.03 -5.53
C PHE A 166 -10.37 9.04 -4.91
N ILE A 167 -10.27 10.23 -5.49
CA ILE A 167 -9.41 11.32 -4.97
C ILE A 167 -9.85 11.71 -3.54
N GLU A 168 -11.17 11.88 -3.31
CA GLU A 168 -11.71 12.17 -1.98
C GLU A 168 -11.34 11.08 -0.97
N ALA A 169 -11.41 9.80 -1.34
CA ALA A 169 -11.10 8.69 -0.44
C ALA A 169 -9.64 8.68 0.00
N VAL A 170 -8.69 8.81 -0.95
CA VAL A 170 -7.26 8.80 -0.59
C VAL A 170 -6.89 10.03 0.23
N GLY A 171 -7.46 11.21 -0.07
CA GLY A 171 -7.28 12.42 0.74
C GLY A 171 -7.86 12.28 2.15
N LYS A 172 -9.06 11.69 2.30
CA LYS A 172 -9.67 11.40 3.60
C LYS A 172 -8.82 10.46 4.44
N MET A 173 -8.32 9.39 3.85
CA MET A 173 -7.45 8.44 4.55
C MET A 173 -6.11 9.10 4.93
N ALA A 174 -5.54 9.96 4.07
CA ALA A 174 -4.34 10.74 4.38
C ALA A 174 -4.55 11.68 5.56
N ALA A 175 -5.65 12.44 5.56
CA ALA A 175 -5.99 13.32 6.68
C ALA A 175 -6.23 12.52 7.98
N ARG A 176 -6.93 11.39 7.89
CA ARG A 176 -7.27 10.54 9.03
C ARG A 176 -6.05 10.02 9.79
N TYR A 177 -4.97 9.70 9.06
CA TYR A 177 -3.76 9.13 9.65
C TYR A 177 -2.56 10.08 9.68
N HIS A 178 -2.75 11.37 9.42
CA HIS A 178 -1.71 12.40 9.39
C HIS A 178 -0.77 12.33 10.60
N ASP A 179 -1.32 12.23 11.81
CA ASP A 179 -0.54 12.28 13.05
C ASP A 179 0.20 10.95 13.36
N ASN A 180 -0.14 9.87 12.64
CA ASN A 180 0.53 8.59 12.81
C ASN A 180 1.72 8.49 11.85
N ARG A 181 2.90 8.89 12.33
CA ARG A 181 4.16 8.88 11.55
C ARG A 181 4.59 7.51 11.02
N LEU A 182 3.98 6.41 11.48
CA LEU A 182 4.23 5.07 10.92
C LEU A 182 3.25 4.71 9.79
N VAL A 183 2.27 5.55 9.46
CA VAL A 183 1.62 5.50 8.15
C VAL A 183 2.52 6.23 7.16
N VAL A 184 3.32 5.45 6.43
CA VAL A 184 4.48 5.97 5.68
C VAL A 184 4.21 6.14 4.19
N GLY A 185 3.12 5.61 3.67
CA GLY A 185 2.86 5.66 2.23
C GLY A 185 1.44 5.35 1.82
N PHE A 186 1.10 5.84 0.63
CA PHE A 186 -0.17 5.61 -0.04
C PHE A 186 0.06 4.94 -1.39
N ASP A 187 -0.30 3.66 -1.49
CA ASP A 187 -0.45 2.94 -2.75
C ASP A 187 -1.78 3.33 -3.39
N LEU A 188 -1.67 4.28 -4.32
CA LEU A 188 -2.80 5.06 -4.81
C LEU A 188 -3.87 4.20 -5.46
N ARG A 189 -3.51 3.14 -6.19
CA ARG A 189 -4.50 2.26 -6.80
C ARG A 189 -3.90 0.92 -7.15
N ASN A 190 -4.55 -0.16 -6.71
CA ASN A 190 -4.12 -1.53 -6.98
C ASN A 190 -4.36 -1.94 -8.43
N GLU A 191 -3.33 -2.54 -9.05
CA GLU A 191 -3.40 -3.33 -10.29
C GLU A 191 -4.21 -2.66 -11.42
N ILE A 192 -3.80 -1.43 -11.81
CA ILE A 192 -4.39 -0.73 -12.95
C ILE A 192 -4.32 -1.60 -14.20
N ARG A 193 -5.48 -1.80 -14.84
CA ARG A 193 -5.66 -2.75 -15.94
C ARG A 193 -6.84 -2.37 -16.82
N ARG A 194 -6.96 -3.09 -17.94
CA ARG A 194 -8.10 -2.98 -18.84
C ARG A 194 -9.39 -3.30 -18.09
N SER A 195 -10.44 -2.55 -18.41
CA SER A 195 -11.81 -2.82 -17.95
C SER A 195 -12.80 -2.54 -19.07
N GLU A 196 -14.09 -2.72 -18.79
CA GLU A 196 -15.16 -2.29 -19.69
C GLU A 196 -15.16 -0.77 -19.97
N LEU A 197 -14.49 0.03 -19.13
CA LEU A 197 -14.44 1.49 -19.25
C LEU A 197 -13.28 1.98 -20.10
N GLY A 198 -12.29 1.13 -20.39
CA GLY A 198 -11.15 1.48 -21.21
C GLY A 198 -9.90 0.67 -20.92
N THR A 199 -8.88 0.89 -21.75
CA THR A 199 -7.53 0.37 -21.51
C THR A 199 -6.69 1.52 -20.94
N PRO A 200 -6.07 1.37 -19.75
CA PRO A 200 -5.30 2.43 -19.15
C PRO A 200 -4.04 2.72 -19.96
N THR A 201 -3.68 3.99 -20.01
CA THR A 201 -2.54 4.56 -20.73
C THR A 201 -1.65 5.32 -19.75
N TRP A 202 -0.49 5.79 -20.23
CA TRP A 202 0.42 6.58 -19.42
C TRP A 202 1.04 7.70 -20.26
N GLY A 203 0.71 8.94 -19.94
CA GLY A 203 1.26 10.14 -20.57
C GLY A 203 0.79 10.39 -22.01
N ASP A 204 -0.39 9.90 -22.38
CA ASP A 204 -1.05 10.22 -23.66
C ASP A 204 -2.03 11.40 -23.53
N GLY A 205 -2.28 11.88 -22.31
CA GLY A 205 -3.13 13.02 -22.02
C GLY A 205 -4.62 12.74 -22.11
N ASN A 206 -5.04 11.50 -22.35
CA ASN A 206 -6.46 11.15 -22.37
C ASN A 206 -7.00 11.12 -20.92
N PRO A 207 -7.91 12.02 -20.53
CA PRO A 207 -8.36 12.13 -19.13
C PRO A 207 -9.08 10.87 -18.63
N ASN A 208 -9.58 10.02 -19.52
CA ASN A 208 -10.30 8.80 -19.16
C ASN A 208 -9.40 7.57 -18.99
N THR A 209 -8.17 7.60 -19.51
CA THR A 209 -7.30 6.41 -19.51
C THR A 209 -5.89 6.68 -19.00
N ASP A 210 -5.42 7.94 -19.00
CA ASP A 210 -4.08 8.30 -18.54
C ASP A 210 -3.94 8.18 -17.03
N TRP A 211 -3.44 7.02 -16.60
CA TRP A 211 -3.20 6.72 -15.19
C TRP A 211 -2.11 7.61 -14.60
N GLY A 212 -1.09 7.99 -15.38
CA GLY A 212 -0.03 8.88 -14.90
C GLY A 212 -0.62 10.22 -14.44
N ALA A 213 -1.49 10.81 -15.27
CA ALA A 213 -2.17 12.06 -14.93
C ALA A 213 -3.15 11.91 -13.75
N ALA A 214 -3.90 10.81 -13.68
CA ALA A 214 -4.83 10.56 -12.57
C ALA A 214 -4.12 10.31 -11.23
N ALA A 215 -3.00 9.59 -11.25
CA ALA A 215 -2.15 9.36 -10.09
C ALA A 215 -1.60 10.68 -9.51
N VAL A 216 -1.23 11.64 -10.37
CA VAL A 216 -0.80 12.98 -9.93
C VAL A 216 -1.93 13.68 -9.16
N ARG A 217 -3.15 13.74 -9.71
CA ARG A 217 -4.30 14.39 -9.05
C ARG A 217 -4.62 13.75 -7.69
N ALA A 218 -4.57 12.43 -7.61
CA ALA A 218 -4.77 11.71 -6.35
C ALA A 218 -3.64 11.97 -5.35
N ALA A 219 -2.39 12.00 -5.82
CA ALA A 219 -1.23 12.29 -4.98
C ALA A 219 -1.27 13.72 -4.41
N GLU A 220 -1.69 14.71 -5.18
CA GLU A 220 -1.86 16.09 -4.71
C GLU A 220 -2.86 16.15 -3.54
N SER A 221 -3.98 15.43 -3.64
CA SER A 221 -4.95 15.33 -2.54
C SER A 221 -4.36 14.67 -1.29
N VAL A 222 -3.60 13.59 -1.45
CA VAL A 222 -2.89 12.93 -0.34
C VAL A 222 -1.87 13.88 0.29
N LEU A 223 -1.05 14.56 -0.51
CA LEU A 223 0.03 15.42 -0.01
C LEU A 223 -0.45 16.72 0.60
N ALA A 224 -1.60 17.24 0.16
CA ALA A 224 -2.26 18.37 0.81
C ALA A 224 -2.72 18.01 2.24
N ALA A 225 -3.12 16.76 2.46
CA ALA A 225 -3.57 16.26 3.77
C ALA A 225 -2.44 15.67 4.62
N SER A 226 -1.42 15.08 4.00
CA SER A 226 -0.27 14.47 4.68
C SER A 226 1.02 14.65 3.87
N PRO A 227 1.83 15.69 4.18
CA PRO A 227 3.00 16.05 3.36
C PRO A 227 4.22 15.14 3.57
N ASP A 228 4.16 14.22 4.53
CA ASP A 228 5.30 13.43 5.01
C ASP A 228 5.24 11.95 4.64
N VAL A 229 4.37 11.58 3.68
CA VAL A 229 4.21 10.21 3.16
C VAL A 229 4.89 10.00 1.81
N LEU A 230 5.21 8.74 1.53
CA LEU A 230 5.54 8.24 0.20
C LEU A 230 4.28 8.14 -0.67
N ILE A 231 4.45 8.42 -1.97
CA ILE A 231 3.40 8.22 -2.97
C ILE A 231 3.77 7.01 -3.81
N ILE A 232 2.97 5.97 -3.73
CA ILE A 232 3.22 4.69 -4.35
C ILE A 232 2.27 4.54 -5.55
N ILE A 233 2.84 4.36 -6.76
CA ILE A 233 2.10 4.37 -8.02
C ILE A 233 2.34 3.05 -8.76
N SER A 234 1.29 2.28 -8.95
CA SER A 234 1.35 1.02 -9.71
C SER A 234 1.60 1.26 -11.19
N GLY A 235 2.29 0.31 -11.84
CA GLY A 235 2.40 0.25 -13.29
C GLY A 235 1.09 -0.09 -14.00
N LEU A 236 1.16 -0.29 -15.30
CA LEU A 236 0.03 -0.71 -16.13
C LEU A 236 -0.07 -2.23 -16.21
N ASN A 237 -1.20 -2.71 -16.71
CA ASN A 237 -1.50 -4.13 -16.92
C ASN A 237 -1.29 -4.96 -15.65
N TYR A 238 -2.19 -4.76 -14.68
CA TYR A 238 -2.10 -5.37 -13.34
C TYR A 238 -0.86 -4.95 -12.57
N GLY A 239 -0.26 -3.80 -12.91
CA GLY A 239 1.00 -3.38 -12.32
C GLY A 239 2.23 -4.13 -12.85
N VAL A 240 2.11 -4.95 -13.89
CA VAL A 240 3.26 -5.73 -14.40
C VAL A 240 4.24 -4.86 -15.19
N PHE A 241 3.77 -3.80 -15.86
CA PHE A 241 4.59 -3.01 -16.78
C PHE A 241 4.88 -1.59 -16.29
N LEU A 242 6.18 -1.27 -16.18
CA LEU A 242 6.71 0.08 -15.93
C LEU A 242 7.39 0.71 -17.16
N CYS A 243 7.29 0.09 -18.34
CA CYS A 243 8.00 0.57 -19.54
C CYS A 243 7.62 2.01 -19.91
N ASP A 244 6.34 2.37 -19.78
CA ASP A 244 5.88 3.72 -20.10
C ASP A 244 6.15 4.70 -18.95
N VAL A 245 6.17 4.20 -17.71
CA VAL A 245 6.60 4.97 -16.53
C VAL A 245 8.05 5.45 -16.68
N LEU A 246 8.94 4.59 -17.17
CA LEU A 246 10.35 4.94 -17.41
C LEU A 246 10.52 6.04 -18.47
N ARG A 247 9.61 6.13 -19.43
CA ARG A 247 9.67 7.13 -20.51
C ARG A 247 9.15 8.49 -20.08
N ARG A 248 8.16 8.51 -19.17
CA ARG A 248 7.55 9.74 -18.60
C ARG A 248 7.30 9.57 -17.10
N PRO A 249 8.35 9.61 -16.27
CA PRO A 249 8.19 9.47 -14.83
C PRO A 249 7.50 10.70 -14.24
N VAL A 250 6.29 10.53 -13.71
CA VAL A 250 5.47 11.64 -13.16
C VAL A 250 6.19 12.52 -12.12
N HIS A 251 7.16 11.96 -11.38
CA HIS A 251 7.91 12.72 -10.38
C HIS A 251 8.95 13.68 -10.97
N VAL A 252 9.29 13.56 -12.26
CA VAL A 252 10.15 14.52 -12.96
C VAL A 252 9.34 15.73 -13.42
N GLU A 253 8.06 15.53 -13.73
CA GLU A 253 7.17 16.58 -14.23
C GLU A 253 6.47 17.34 -13.10
N VAL A 254 6.31 16.72 -11.93
CA VAL A 254 5.56 17.27 -10.79
C VAL A 254 6.45 17.46 -9.56
N PRO A 255 6.85 18.70 -9.21
CA PRO A 255 7.78 18.98 -8.11
C PRO A 255 7.36 18.40 -6.75
N ALA A 256 6.06 18.37 -6.45
CA ALA A 256 5.54 17.83 -5.19
C ALA A 256 5.83 16.33 -5.00
N LEU A 257 6.07 15.60 -6.10
CA LEU A 257 6.35 14.17 -6.11
C LEU A 257 7.85 13.84 -6.02
N VAL A 258 8.72 14.83 -6.19
CA VAL A 258 10.17 14.66 -6.07
C VAL A 258 10.55 14.19 -4.66
N GLY A 259 11.39 13.16 -4.60
CA GLY A 259 11.92 12.64 -3.34
C GLY A 259 10.88 11.92 -2.47
N ARG A 260 9.76 11.47 -3.02
CA ARG A 260 8.77 10.64 -2.31
C ARG A 260 8.01 9.63 -3.18
N THR A 261 8.14 9.70 -4.51
CA THR A 261 7.50 8.72 -5.40
C THR A 261 8.23 7.39 -5.43
N VAL A 262 7.44 6.33 -5.26
CA VAL A 262 7.81 4.93 -5.41
C VAL A 262 6.90 4.34 -6.50
N TYR A 263 7.47 3.64 -7.47
CA TYR A 263 6.67 2.88 -8.45
C TYR A 263 6.57 1.43 -8.00
N THR A 264 5.44 0.78 -8.27
CA THR A 264 5.26 -0.62 -7.91
C THR A 264 5.05 -1.49 -9.11
N VAL A 265 5.58 -2.71 -8.99
CA VAL A 265 5.19 -3.82 -9.84
C VAL A 265 4.58 -4.95 -9.06
N HIS A 266 3.72 -5.69 -9.73
CA HIS A 266 3.15 -6.94 -9.25
C HIS A 266 3.73 -8.08 -10.08
N GLU A 267 4.28 -9.09 -9.43
CA GLU A 267 4.91 -10.25 -10.08
C GLU A 267 4.39 -11.52 -9.41
N TYR A 268 3.87 -12.44 -10.23
CA TYR A 268 3.28 -13.69 -9.75
C TYR A 268 3.76 -14.86 -10.61
N PRO A 269 3.75 -16.11 -10.08
CA PRO A 269 4.17 -17.29 -10.85
C PRO A 269 3.41 -17.50 -12.17
N TRP A 270 2.17 -17.02 -12.27
CA TRP A 270 1.28 -17.24 -13.41
C TRP A 270 1.28 -16.10 -14.45
N TYR A 271 1.95 -14.97 -14.18
CA TYR A 271 2.37 -13.99 -15.18
C TYR A 271 3.70 -13.37 -14.74
N SER A 272 4.78 -13.74 -15.43
CA SER A 272 6.13 -13.24 -15.12
C SER A 272 6.66 -12.31 -16.19
N SER A 273 7.21 -11.19 -15.75
CA SER A 273 8.21 -10.48 -16.53
C SER A 273 9.52 -11.29 -16.46
N ASN A 274 10.21 -11.52 -17.58
CA ASN A 274 11.49 -12.23 -17.57
C ASN A 274 12.41 -11.58 -16.52
N ARG A 275 12.82 -12.31 -15.46
CA ARG A 275 13.54 -11.80 -14.27
C ARG A 275 14.78 -10.95 -14.63
N SER A 276 15.36 -11.19 -15.80
CA SER A 276 16.51 -10.42 -16.32
C SER A 276 16.12 -8.99 -16.75
N ALA A 277 14.90 -8.76 -17.24
CA ALA A 277 14.35 -7.44 -17.51
C ALA A 277 14.02 -6.68 -16.22
N PHE A 278 13.45 -7.37 -15.21
CA PHE A 278 13.13 -6.76 -13.90
C PHE A 278 14.37 -6.18 -13.20
N ARG A 279 15.49 -6.94 -13.15
CA ARG A 279 16.73 -6.46 -12.51
C ARG A 279 17.34 -5.23 -13.19
N ARG A 280 17.20 -5.09 -14.51
CA ARG A 280 17.65 -3.89 -15.24
C ARG A 280 16.75 -2.68 -14.96
N VAL A 281 15.45 -2.88 -14.81
CA VAL A 281 14.48 -1.81 -14.50
C VAL A 281 14.57 -1.36 -13.03
N ALA A 282 14.76 -2.30 -12.10
CA ALA A 282 14.90 -2.04 -10.67
C ALA A 282 16.27 -1.48 -10.25
N GLY A 283 17.33 -1.75 -11.02
CA GLY A 283 18.70 -1.39 -10.66
C GLY A 283 19.04 0.09 -10.82
N ASP A 284 18.52 0.76 -11.85
CA ASP A 284 19.18 1.97 -12.36
C ASP A 284 18.34 3.26 -12.37
N MET A 285 17.01 3.23 -12.23
CA MET A 285 16.21 4.44 -12.53
C MET A 285 14.99 4.74 -11.64
N LEU A 286 14.47 3.79 -10.86
CA LEU A 286 13.21 3.99 -10.12
C LEU A 286 13.26 3.40 -8.71
N ASN A 287 12.60 4.08 -7.76
CA ASN A 287 12.28 3.48 -6.46
C ASN A 287 11.20 2.42 -6.69
N ILE A 288 11.61 1.19 -6.96
CA ILE A 288 10.69 0.09 -7.23
C ILE A 288 10.43 -0.70 -5.96
N TYR A 289 9.16 -0.74 -5.56
CA TYR A 289 8.69 -1.64 -4.53
C TYR A 289 7.96 -2.82 -5.19
N LEU A 290 8.49 -4.03 -4.98
CA LEU A 290 7.92 -5.26 -5.53
C LEU A 290 6.80 -5.75 -4.60
N ILE A 291 5.61 -5.91 -5.17
CA ILE A 291 4.54 -6.66 -4.53
C ILE A 291 4.59 -8.08 -5.10
N ALA A 292 4.99 -9.03 -4.26
CA ALA A 292 4.95 -10.45 -4.55
C ALA A 292 4.13 -11.15 -3.46
N LEU A 293 3.31 -12.12 -3.86
CA LEU A 293 2.61 -13.04 -2.96
C LEU A 293 3.14 -14.46 -3.16
#